data_AF-A0A091PT08-F1
#
_entry.id   AF-A0A091PT08-F1
#
_cell.length_a   1.000
_cell.length_b   1.000
_cell.length_c   1.000
_cell.angle_alpha   90.00
_cell.angle_beta   90.00
_cell.angle_gamma   90.00
#
_symmetry.space_group_name_H-M   'P 1'
#
loop_
_entity.id
_entity.type
_entity.pdbx_description
1 polymer ?
#
loop_
_entity_poly.entity_id
_entity_poly.type
_entity_poly.pdbx_seq_one_letter_code
_entity_poly.pdbx_strand_id
1 'polypeptide(L)'
;AALIVGAVLSATEPPADLGALVCDMEAGTIVASDPGVLENLKLCPALTGAQRDALNAVLLRGDTAYGDPASWDLQSLQNLGPLVLALNQTTLSLV
;
A
#
# COMPACT_ATOMS: atom_id res chain seq x y z
N ALA A 1 -40.24 -6.95 -27.88
CA ALA A 1 -39.97 -7.19 -26.45
C ALA A 1 -38.75 -6.36 -26.06
N ALA A 2 -38.90 -5.46 -25.09
CA ALA A 2 -37.80 -4.80 -24.40
C ALA A 2 -37.07 -5.85 -23.50
N LEU A 3 -35.79 -5.71 -23.15
CA LEU A 3 -35.32 -4.80 -22.11
C LEU A 3 -33.86 -4.36 -22.32
N ILE A 4 -33.70 -3.05 -22.20
CA ILE A 4 -32.49 -2.29 -21.87
C ILE A 4 -32.05 -2.59 -20.43
N VAL A 5 -30.75 -2.79 -20.21
CA VAL A 5 -30.05 -2.23 -19.04
C VAL A 5 -28.79 -1.56 -19.57
N GLY A 6 -28.81 -0.24 -19.57
CA GLY A 6 -27.64 0.57 -19.83
C GLY A 6 -26.72 0.57 -18.62
N ALA A 7 -25.41 0.49 -18.87
CA ALA A 7 -24.44 1.07 -17.97
C ALA A 7 -24.05 2.42 -18.58
N VAL A 8 -24.52 3.49 -17.95
CA VAL A 8 -24.05 4.84 -18.22
C VAL A 8 -22.68 4.93 -17.57
N LEU A 9 -21.61 4.97 -18.37
CA LEU A 9 -20.27 5.30 -17.88
C LEU A 9 -20.29 6.80 -17.53
N SER A 10 -20.70 7.11 -16.30
CA SER A 10 -20.89 8.48 -15.85
C SER A 10 -19.68 8.94 -15.03
N ALA A 11 -18.94 9.86 -15.65
CA ALA A 11 -18.11 10.92 -15.09
C ALA A 11 -16.83 10.58 -14.31
N THR A 12 -15.74 11.14 -14.86
CA THR A 12 -14.40 11.32 -14.32
C THR A 12 -13.56 10.04 -14.29
N GLU A 13 -12.83 9.79 -15.37
CA GLU A 13 -11.54 9.11 -15.24
C GLU A 13 -10.58 10.19 -14.75
N PRO A 14 -10.24 10.25 -13.43
CA PRO A 14 -9.00 10.91 -13.07
C PRO A 14 -7.87 10.17 -13.81
N PRO A 15 -6.74 10.82 -14.13
CA PRO A 15 -5.59 10.09 -14.66
C PRO A 15 -5.42 8.86 -13.77
N ALA A 16 -5.39 7.67 -14.37
CA ALA A 16 -5.12 6.43 -13.66
C ALA A 16 -3.71 6.58 -13.07
N ASP A 17 -3.67 7.20 -11.90
CA ASP A 17 -2.51 7.33 -11.07
C ASP A 17 -2.10 5.89 -10.77
N LEU A 18 -0.85 5.52 -11.01
CA LEU A 18 -0.39 4.16 -10.68
C LEU A 18 -0.72 3.82 -9.21
N GLY A 19 -0.84 4.86 -8.36
CA GLY A 19 -1.40 4.79 -7.02
C GLY A 19 -2.76 4.09 -6.90
N ALA A 20 -3.70 4.27 -7.82
CA ALA A 20 -4.98 3.55 -7.79
C ALA A 20 -4.81 2.07 -8.18
N LEU A 21 -3.91 1.78 -9.12
CA LEU A 21 -3.63 0.41 -9.60
C LEU A 21 -2.89 -0.44 -8.56
N VAL A 22 -2.04 0.18 -7.73
CA VAL A 22 -1.34 -0.55 -6.65
C VAL A 22 -2.30 -1.11 -5.60
N CYS A 23 -3.50 -0.52 -5.47
CA CYS A 23 -4.51 -0.95 -4.50
C CYS A 23 -5.18 -2.26 -4.87
N ASP A 24 -5.11 -2.65 -6.15
CA ASP A 24 -5.58 -3.94 -6.65
C ASP A 24 -4.44 -4.97 -6.78
N MET A 25 -3.21 -4.59 -6.41
CA MET A 25 -2.03 -5.45 -6.55
C MET A 25 -2.07 -6.61 -5.56
N GLU A 26 -1.81 -7.82 -6.05
CA GLU A 26 -1.68 -9.01 -5.21
C GLU A 26 -0.46 -8.92 -4.28
N ALA A 27 -0.60 -9.51 -3.10
CA ALA A 27 0.44 -9.51 -2.06
C ALA A 27 1.81 -10.00 -2.56
N GLY A 28 1.84 -11.06 -3.38
CA GLY A 28 3.09 -11.59 -3.94
C GLY A 28 3.80 -10.58 -4.85
N THR A 29 3.05 -9.84 -5.65
CA THR A 29 3.58 -8.79 -6.53
C THR A 29 4.12 -7.61 -5.73
N ILE A 30 3.48 -7.23 -4.62
CA ILE A 30 3.98 -6.19 -3.71
C ILE A 30 5.35 -6.60 -3.14
N VAL A 31 5.48 -7.83 -2.65
CA VAL A 31 6.74 -8.33 -2.05
C VAL A 31 7.89 -8.37 -3.07
N ALA A 32 7.57 -8.71 -4.32
CA ALA A 32 8.55 -8.81 -5.42
C ALA A 32 8.89 -7.45 -6.07
N SER A 33 8.13 -6.41 -5.78
CA SER A 33 8.31 -5.08 -6.37
C SER A 33 9.51 -4.34 -5.76
N ASP A 34 9.98 -3.31 -6.47
CA ASP A 34 10.91 -2.34 -5.92
C ASP A 34 10.34 -1.70 -4.63
N PRO A 35 11.15 -1.46 -3.58
CA PRO A 35 10.67 -0.87 -2.32
C PRO A 35 9.94 0.47 -2.48
N GLY A 36 10.14 1.21 -3.58
CA GLY A 36 9.37 2.39 -3.92
C GLY A 36 7.86 2.15 -4.07
N VAL A 37 7.40 0.89 -4.22
CA VAL A 37 5.98 0.52 -4.22
C VAL A 37 5.24 0.98 -2.96
N LEU A 38 5.96 1.11 -1.83
CA LEU A 38 5.40 1.61 -0.58
C LEU A 38 4.85 3.04 -0.71
N GLU A 39 5.48 3.88 -1.53
CA GLU A 39 4.99 5.25 -1.76
C GLU A 39 3.65 5.25 -2.50
N ASN A 40 3.45 4.30 -3.41
CA ASN A 40 2.18 4.14 -4.10
C ASN A 40 1.11 3.55 -3.18
N LEU A 41 1.47 2.61 -2.28
CA LEU A 41 0.53 2.03 -1.31
C LEU A 41 -0.05 3.07 -0.34
N LYS A 42 0.63 4.19 -0.09
CA LYS A 42 0.08 5.32 0.70
C LYS A 42 -1.16 5.93 0.08
N LEU A 43 -1.32 5.81 -1.23
CA LEU A 43 -2.43 6.38 -1.99
C LEU A 43 -3.69 5.50 -1.89
N CYS A 44 -3.56 4.29 -1.35
CA CYS A 44 -4.69 3.39 -1.21
C CYS A 44 -5.63 3.81 -0.08
N PRO A 45 -6.95 3.93 -0.36
CA PRO A 45 -7.93 4.28 0.67
C PRO A 45 -8.04 3.20 1.75
N ALA A 46 -7.76 1.95 1.38
CA ALA A 46 -7.66 0.81 2.29
C ALA A 46 -6.73 -0.24 1.71
N LEU A 47 -6.06 -1.00 2.59
CA LEU A 47 -5.27 -2.18 2.24
C LEU A 47 -6.00 -3.44 2.71
N THR A 48 -6.02 -4.47 1.88
CA THR A 48 -6.51 -5.80 2.27
C THR A 48 -5.57 -6.44 3.30
N GLY A 49 -6.04 -7.46 4.03
CA GLY A 49 -5.20 -8.19 4.99
C GLY A 49 -3.90 -8.71 4.35
N ALA A 50 -4.01 -9.33 3.17
CA ALA A 50 -2.84 -9.84 2.44
C ALA A 50 -1.87 -8.74 2.00
N GLN A 51 -2.37 -7.57 1.60
CA GLN A 51 -1.51 -6.43 1.26
C GLN A 51 -0.83 -5.83 2.49
N ARG A 52 -1.49 -5.83 3.66
CA ARG A 52 -0.87 -5.43 4.93
C ARG A 52 0.25 -6.38 5.33
N ASP A 53 0.04 -7.68 5.14
CA ASP A 53 1.09 -8.68 5.40
C ASP A 53 2.29 -8.49 4.46
N ALA A 54 2.03 -8.27 3.17
CA ALA A 54 3.07 -7.96 2.18
C ALA A 54 3.83 -6.67 2.52
N LEU A 55 3.13 -5.59 2.89
CA LEU A 55 3.72 -4.34 3.35
C LEU A 55 4.69 -4.58 4.51
N ASN A 56 4.26 -5.31 5.55
CA ASN A 56 5.12 -5.58 6.71
C ASN A 56 6.32 -6.45 6.32
N ALA A 57 6.14 -7.44 5.43
CA ALA A 57 7.25 -8.25 4.92
C ALA A 57 8.30 -7.41 4.18
N VAL A 58 7.87 -6.44 3.36
CA VAL A 58 8.78 -5.51 2.66
C VAL A 58 9.51 -4.60 3.66
N LEU A 59 8.80 -4.02 4.64
CA LEU A 59 9.41 -3.15 5.66
C LEU A 59 10.44 -3.88 6.52
N LEU A 60 10.16 -5.14 6.90
CA LEU A 60 11.06 -5.97 7.72
C LEU A 60 12.37 -6.36 7.02
N ARG A 61 12.48 -6.24 5.69
CA ARG A 61 13.76 -6.46 4.99
C ARG A 61 14.79 -5.37 5.30
N GLY A 62 14.34 -4.19 5.75
CA GLY A 62 15.20 -3.05 6.06
C GLY A 62 15.86 -2.39 4.83
N ASP A 63 15.58 -2.89 3.61
CA ASP A 63 16.11 -2.39 2.33
C ASP A 63 15.23 -1.31 1.69
N THR A 64 14.42 -0.63 2.51
CA THR A 64 13.52 0.44 2.09
C THR A 64 14.12 1.82 2.38
N ALA A 65 13.51 2.90 1.87
CA ALA A 65 13.91 4.26 2.22
C ALA A 65 13.76 4.58 3.72
N TYR A 66 13.05 3.74 4.49
CA TYR A 66 12.86 3.87 5.93
C TYR A 66 13.95 3.14 6.73
N GLY A 67 14.78 2.31 6.10
CA GLY A 67 15.78 1.49 6.77
C GLY A 67 15.20 0.38 7.65
N ASP A 68 16.03 -0.16 8.54
CA ASP A 68 15.66 -1.20 9.51
C ASP A 68 14.61 -0.67 10.51
N PRO A 69 13.48 -1.37 10.74
CA PRO A 69 12.48 -0.96 11.72
C PRO A 69 13.03 -0.65 13.12
N ALA A 70 14.10 -1.34 13.55
CA ALA A 70 14.74 -1.09 14.85
C ALA A 70 15.47 0.26 14.94
N SER A 71 15.63 0.95 13.81
CA SER A 71 16.21 2.29 13.73
C SER A 71 15.17 3.39 13.52
N TRP A 72 13.88 3.05 13.41
CA TRP A 72 12.84 4.02 13.12
C TRP A 72 12.66 5.01 14.27
N ASP A 73 12.63 6.29 13.90
CA ASP A 73 12.30 7.39 14.78
C ASP A 73 10.95 8.01 14.41
N LEU A 74 10.58 9.09 15.11
CA LEU A 74 9.35 9.81 14.83
C LEU A 74 9.27 10.31 13.38
N GLN A 75 10.40 10.69 12.78
CA GLN A 75 10.42 11.16 11.39
C GLN A 75 10.16 10.01 10.43
N SER A 76 10.71 8.82 10.69
CA SER A 76 10.45 7.60 9.91
C SER A 76 8.98 7.22 9.95
N LEU A 77 8.37 7.25 11.13
CA LEU A 77 6.93 7.00 11.31
C LEU A 77 6.05 8.06 10.63
N GLN A 78 6.44 9.33 10.67
CA GLN A 78 5.75 10.40 9.95
C GLN A 78 5.84 10.20 8.43
N ASN A 79 7.02 9.81 7.94
CA ASN A 79 7.24 9.56 6.52
C ASN A 79 6.45 8.34 6.02
N LEU A 80 6.27 7.30 6.84
CA LEU A 80 5.39 6.17 6.53
C LEU A 80 3.93 6.60 6.31
N GLY A 81 3.50 7.68 6.97
CA GLY A 81 2.19 8.28 6.76
C GLY A 81 1.04 7.30 7.07
N PRO A 82 0.02 7.17 6.19
CA PRO A 82 -1.13 6.29 6.44
C PRO A 82 -0.75 4.81 6.66
N LEU A 83 0.40 4.37 6.16
CA LEU A 83 0.85 2.98 6.27
C LEU A 83 1.16 2.57 7.71
N VAL A 84 1.37 3.52 8.62
CA VAL A 84 1.55 3.23 10.06
C VAL A 84 0.36 2.45 10.62
N LEU A 85 -0.86 2.69 10.11
CA LEU A 85 -2.08 1.99 10.55
C LEU A 85 -2.14 0.53 10.08
N ALA A 86 -1.28 0.16 9.14
CA ALA A 86 -1.19 -1.19 8.58
C ALA A 86 -0.07 -2.03 9.21
N LEU A 87 0.76 -1.46 10.09
CA LEU A 87 1.82 -2.20 10.79
C LEU A 87 1.24 -3.29 11.68
N ASN A 88 1.91 -4.44 11.70
CA ASN A 88 1.56 -5.55 12.58
C ASN A 88 2.40 -5.54 13.86
N GLN A 89 2.06 -6.41 14.82
CA GLN A 89 2.74 -6.47 16.11
C GLN A 89 4.23 -6.82 16.00
N THR A 90 4.63 -7.62 15.01
CA THR A 90 6.04 -7.98 14.80
C THR A 90 6.84 -6.74 14.42
N THR A 91 6.39 -5.96 13.44
CA THR A 91 7.07 -4.74 13.03
C THR A 91 7.07 -3.70 14.16
N LEU A 92 5.93 -3.49 14.82
CA LEU A 92 5.80 -2.53 15.93
C LEU A 92 6.67 -2.90 17.15
N SER A 93 6.98 -4.18 17.35
CA SER A 93 7.85 -4.60 18.47
C SER A 93 9.33 -4.28 18.26
N LEU A 94 9.72 -3.91 17.04
CA LEU A 94 11.09 -3.52 16.71
C LEU A 94 11.32 -2.01 16.89
N VAL A 95 10.26 -1.20 16.76
CA VAL A 95 10.30 0.26 16.82
C VAL A 95 10.45 0.78 18.25
#